data_AF-A0A2U8JDX8-F1
#
_entry.id   AF-A0A2U8JDX8-F1
#
_cell.length_a   1.000
_cell.length_b   1.000
_cell.length_c   1.000
_cell.angle_alpha   90.00
_cell.angle_beta   90.00
_cell.angle_gamma   90.00
#
_symmetry.space_group_name_H-M   'P 1'
#
loop_
_entity.id
_entity.type
_entity.pdbx_description
1 polymer ?
#
loop_
_entity_poly.entity_id
_entity_poly.type
_entity_poly.pdbx_seq_one_letter_code
_entity_poly.pdbx_strand_id
1 'polypeptide(L)'
;MSNMMKINNIEHSNVGLQPTTETTKPNLEIRAIEHTSKRFDFSFLKSSKSYNVHRLEQQQYEREYRLIEKASIYGRRDVSKQLSHVNIRTTPAAFSPTPNEIGTHILARLGSQSAYCDEGVISIKGSTLQAAIAVNRDKQEIVLVLNRDQKATGIKSWLNKATKSQSDYLYASNIAQELVKVRNKCYSSYAITITGEHKESKLIKYALESAFKVKS
;
A
#
# COMPACT_ATOMS: atom_id res chain seq x y z
N MET A 1 -69.15 -3.40 -40.54
CA MET A 1 -67.75 -3.26 -40.99
C MET A 1 -66.95 -2.62 -39.87
N SER A 2 -66.19 -3.39 -39.10
CA SER A 2 -64.72 -3.32 -39.00
C SER A 2 -64.24 -4.23 -37.86
N ASN A 3 -63.10 -4.85 -38.10
CA ASN A 3 -62.64 -6.12 -37.54
C ASN A 3 -62.15 -6.04 -36.08
N MET A 4 -62.44 -7.12 -35.35
CA MET A 4 -61.62 -7.64 -34.26
C MET A 4 -60.16 -7.82 -34.73
N MET A 5 -59.22 -7.14 -34.10
CA MET A 5 -57.82 -7.57 -34.07
C MET A 5 -57.48 -8.00 -32.65
N LYS A 6 -57.33 -9.32 -32.49
CA LYS A 6 -56.63 -9.94 -31.36
C LYS A 6 -55.16 -9.53 -31.47
N ILE A 7 -54.62 -8.89 -30.44
CA ILE A 7 -53.17 -8.75 -30.28
C ILE A 7 -52.77 -9.81 -29.26
N ASN A 8 -52.00 -10.78 -29.75
CA ASN A 8 -51.50 -11.90 -28.98
C ASN A 8 -50.52 -11.43 -27.91
N ASN A 9 -50.64 -12.03 -26.71
CA ASN A 9 -49.61 -12.02 -25.69
C ASN A 9 -48.29 -12.52 -26.30
N ILE A 10 -47.30 -11.63 -26.36
CA ILE A 10 -45.90 -12.04 -26.42
C ILE A 10 -45.34 -11.69 -25.05
N GLU A 11 -45.24 -12.71 -24.20
CA GLU A 11 -44.39 -12.66 -23.02
C GLU A 11 -42.97 -12.43 -23.52
N HIS A 12 -42.51 -11.18 -23.43
CA HIS A 12 -41.09 -10.90 -23.49
C HIS A 12 -40.48 -11.45 -22.21
N SER A 13 -39.96 -12.67 -22.32
CA SER A 13 -38.96 -13.20 -21.42
C SER A 13 -37.81 -12.21 -21.37
N ASN A 14 -37.88 -11.30 -20.39
CA ASN A 14 -36.74 -10.53 -19.92
C ASN A 14 -35.79 -11.53 -19.27
N VAL A 15 -35.00 -12.22 -20.11
CA VAL A 15 -33.68 -12.71 -19.74
C VAL A 15 -32.81 -11.45 -19.61
N GLY A 16 -33.15 -10.62 -18.63
CA GLY A 16 -32.26 -9.63 -18.10
C GLY A 16 -31.13 -10.43 -17.48
N LEU A 17 -30.00 -10.48 -18.18
CA LEU A 17 -28.69 -10.74 -17.62
C LEU A 17 -28.58 -9.85 -16.39
N GLN A 18 -28.94 -10.39 -15.21
CA GLN A 18 -28.50 -9.82 -13.96
C GLN A 18 -26.99 -9.74 -14.09
N PRO A 19 -26.36 -8.57 -13.91
CA PRO A 19 -24.93 -8.56 -13.71
C PRO A 19 -24.71 -9.47 -12.51
N THR A 20 -24.09 -10.61 -12.75
CA THR A 20 -23.47 -11.39 -11.68
C THR A 20 -22.47 -10.43 -11.07
N THR A 21 -22.89 -9.74 -10.01
CA THR A 21 -21.98 -9.23 -9.00
C THR A 21 -21.33 -10.48 -8.43
N GLU A 22 -20.29 -10.96 -9.11
CA GLU A 22 -19.26 -11.76 -8.46
C GLU A 22 -18.87 -10.91 -7.27
N THR A 23 -19.40 -11.30 -6.12
CA THR A 23 -19.05 -10.71 -4.85
C THR A 23 -17.65 -11.25 -4.61
N THR A 24 -16.67 -10.59 -5.22
CA THR A 24 -15.25 -10.86 -4.98
C THR A 24 -15.12 -10.75 -3.47
N LYS A 25 -14.84 -11.86 -2.80
CA LYS A 25 -14.65 -11.85 -1.35
C LYS A 25 -13.69 -10.71 -1.03
N PRO A 26 -14.00 -9.84 -0.04
CA PRO A 26 -13.12 -8.73 0.27
C PRO A 26 -11.72 -9.26 0.48
N ASN A 27 -10.75 -8.70 -0.24
CA ASN A 27 -9.35 -9.09 -0.12
C ASN A 27 -8.83 -8.53 1.21
N LEU A 28 -9.09 -9.28 2.29
CA LEU A 28 -8.74 -8.87 3.65
C LEU A 28 -7.27 -9.15 4.00
N GLU A 29 -6.48 -9.65 3.03
CA GLU A 29 -5.07 -10.01 3.21
C GLU A 29 -4.28 -8.82 3.79
N ILE A 30 -3.51 -9.11 4.83
CA ILE A 30 -2.48 -8.22 5.37
C ILE A 30 -1.17 -9.01 5.31
N ARG A 31 -0.18 -8.50 4.60
CA ARG A 31 1.12 -9.16 4.44
C ARG A 31 2.27 -8.17 4.50
N ALA A 32 3.49 -8.69 4.57
CA ALA A 32 4.71 -7.90 4.43
C ALA A 32 5.61 -8.43 3.33
N ILE A 33 6.25 -7.51 2.60
CA ILE A 33 7.22 -7.82 1.55
C ILE A 33 8.44 -6.92 1.74
N GLU A 34 9.60 -7.54 1.97
CA GLU A 34 10.88 -6.85 2.04
C GLU A 34 11.54 -6.80 0.66
N HIS A 35 12.31 -5.75 0.39
CA HIS A 35 13.08 -5.66 -0.85
C HIS A 35 14.52 -5.20 -0.62
N THR A 36 15.42 -5.56 -1.52
CA THR A 36 16.84 -5.20 -1.43
C THR A 36 17.17 -3.95 -2.26
N SER A 37 17.97 -3.05 -1.66
CA SER A 37 18.40 -1.78 -2.29
C SER A 37 19.38 -1.96 -3.45
N LYS A 38 20.03 -3.13 -3.58
CA LYS A 38 21.19 -3.27 -4.47
C LYS A 38 20.84 -2.97 -5.92
N ARG A 39 21.64 -2.06 -6.48
CA ARG A 39 21.84 -1.86 -7.93
C ARG A 39 21.97 -3.23 -8.57
N PHE A 40 21.11 -3.53 -9.54
CA PHE A 40 21.17 -4.69 -10.44
C PHE A 40 21.88 -5.93 -9.89
N ASP A 41 21.12 -6.86 -9.31
CA ASP A 41 21.59 -8.24 -9.27
C ASP A 41 21.40 -8.83 -10.68
N PHE A 42 22.48 -8.82 -11.48
CA PHE A 42 22.54 -9.47 -12.79
C PHE A 42 22.62 -11.00 -12.63
N SER A 43 21.91 -11.60 -11.66
CA SER A 43 21.89 -13.06 -11.47
C SER A 43 21.33 -13.80 -12.70
N PHE A 44 20.65 -13.09 -13.62
CA PHE A 44 20.25 -13.63 -14.93
C PHE A 44 21.43 -13.92 -15.87
N LEU A 45 22.64 -13.39 -15.62
CA LEU A 45 23.85 -13.74 -16.36
C LEU A 45 24.50 -15.05 -15.89
N LYS A 46 24.03 -15.67 -14.81
CA LYS A 46 24.49 -17.01 -14.41
C LYS A 46 23.65 -18.07 -15.12
N SER A 47 24.00 -18.30 -16.39
CA SER A 47 23.54 -19.37 -17.27
C SER A 47 23.96 -20.76 -16.73
N SER A 48 23.38 -21.20 -15.63
CA SER A 48 23.39 -22.61 -15.22
C SER A 48 22.50 -22.83 -14.01
N LYS A 49 21.20 -22.98 -14.24
CA LYS A 49 20.30 -23.91 -13.55
C LYS A 49 18.85 -23.59 -13.94
N SER A 50 18.09 -24.65 -14.19
CA SER A 50 16.64 -24.67 -14.42
C SER A 50 15.92 -23.45 -13.85
N TYR A 51 15.33 -22.65 -14.74
CA TYR A 51 14.64 -21.41 -14.42
C TYR A 51 13.32 -21.74 -13.73
N ASN A 52 13.29 -21.58 -12.41
CA ASN A 52 12.08 -21.78 -11.62
C ASN A 52 11.17 -20.55 -11.77
N VAL A 53 10.00 -20.71 -12.41
CA VAL A 53 9.03 -19.64 -12.70
C VAL A 53 8.66 -18.87 -11.42
N HIS A 54 8.50 -19.57 -10.29
CA HIS A 54 8.22 -18.94 -9.00
C HIS A 54 9.30 -17.97 -8.52
N ARG A 55 10.57 -18.22 -8.89
CA ARG A 55 11.68 -17.33 -8.53
C ARG A 55 11.65 -16.03 -9.34
N LEU A 56 11.22 -16.09 -10.60
CA LEU A 56 11.08 -14.91 -11.45
C LEU A 56 9.92 -14.02 -10.99
N GLU A 57 8.79 -14.63 -10.63
CA GLU A 57 7.63 -13.92 -10.07
C GLU A 57 8.01 -13.19 -8.79
N GLN A 58 8.68 -13.86 -7.84
CA GLN A 58 9.15 -13.24 -6.60
C GLN A 58 10.09 -12.06 -6.85
N GLN A 59 11.02 -12.18 -7.81
CA GLN A 59 11.92 -11.09 -8.16
C GLN A 59 11.20 -9.89 -8.80
N GLN A 60 10.14 -10.14 -9.56
CA GLN A 60 9.32 -9.09 -10.15
C GLN A 60 8.51 -8.35 -9.09
N TYR A 61 7.93 -9.08 -8.12
CA TYR A 61 7.25 -8.48 -6.97
C TYR A 61 8.22 -7.61 -6.15
N GLU A 62 9.39 -8.14 -5.79
CA GLU A 62 10.41 -7.39 -5.04
C GLU A 62 10.81 -6.09 -5.78
N ARG A 63 10.93 -6.15 -7.10
CA ARG A 63 11.24 -4.99 -7.95
C ARG A 63 10.14 -3.93 -7.90
N GLU A 64 8.87 -4.34 -7.97
CA GLU A 64 7.74 -3.41 -7.93
C GLU A 64 7.71 -2.62 -6.61
N TYR A 65 7.77 -3.29 -5.46
CA TYR A 65 7.74 -2.63 -4.16
C TYR A 65 8.95 -1.71 -3.94
N ARG A 66 10.12 -2.08 -4.47
CA ARG A 66 11.28 -1.19 -4.49
C ARG A 66 11.06 0.07 -5.33
N LEU A 67 10.38 -0.03 -6.47
CA LEU A 67 10.03 1.15 -7.27
C LEU A 67 9.00 2.02 -6.54
N ILE A 68 8.01 1.39 -5.88
CA ILE A 68 7.02 2.07 -5.04
C ILE A 68 7.74 2.84 -3.93
N GLU A 69 8.68 2.24 -3.21
CA GLU A 69 9.49 2.93 -2.21
C GLU A 69 10.23 4.14 -2.80
N LYS A 70 10.90 3.97 -3.94
CA LYS A 70 11.65 5.06 -4.57
C LYS A 70 10.78 6.25 -4.96
N ALA A 71 9.60 5.98 -5.50
CA ALA A 71 8.66 7.02 -5.87
C ALA A 71 8.00 7.67 -4.64
N SER A 72 7.60 6.87 -3.65
CA SER A 72 6.84 7.33 -2.48
C SER A 72 7.69 8.01 -1.40
N ILE A 73 8.86 7.45 -1.04
CA ILE A 73 9.72 8.00 0.02
C ILE A 73 10.71 9.01 -0.54
N TYR A 74 11.35 8.69 -1.67
CA TYR A 74 12.38 9.57 -2.27
C TYR A 74 11.86 10.52 -3.35
N GLY A 75 10.56 10.56 -3.62
CA GLY A 75 9.94 11.52 -4.55
C GLY A 75 10.39 11.37 -6.01
N ARG A 76 10.83 10.18 -6.42
CA ARG A 76 11.35 9.91 -7.78
C ARG A 76 10.24 9.89 -8.82
N ARG A 77 9.95 11.04 -9.44
CA ARG A 77 8.92 11.20 -10.47
C ARG A 77 9.14 10.32 -11.71
N ASP A 78 10.39 10.11 -12.11
CA ASP A 78 10.78 9.22 -13.21
C ASP A 78 10.40 7.76 -12.95
N VAL A 79 10.47 7.33 -11.68
CA VAL A 79 10.05 6.00 -11.23
C VAL A 79 8.53 5.92 -11.12
N SER A 80 7.88 6.97 -10.59
CA SER A 80 6.41 7.02 -10.49
C SER A 80 5.73 6.86 -11.85
N LYS A 81 6.28 7.42 -12.93
CA LYS A 81 5.76 7.27 -14.29
C LYS A 81 5.81 5.82 -14.82
N GLN A 82 6.68 4.98 -14.26
CA GLN A 82 6.77 3.55 -14.61
C GLN A 82 5.73 2.70 -13.86
N LEU A 83 5.04 3.29 -12.88
CA LEU A 83 4.03 2.63 -12.04
C LEU A 83 2.66 3.28 -12.28
N SER A 84 2.20 3.29 -13.54
CA SER A 84 0.95 3.98 -13.92
C SER A 84 -0.31 3.43 -13.23
N HIS A 85 -0.27 2.18 -12.77
CA HIS A 85 -1.34 1.51 -12.02
C HIS A 85 -1.29 1.76 -10.51
N VAL A 86 -0.23 2.40 -10.01
CA VAL A 86 -0.05 2.72 -8.59
C VAL A 86 -0.11 4.23 -8.40
N ASN A 87 -1.12 4.68 -7.65
CA ASN A 87 -1.15 6.07 -7.20
C ASN A 87 -0.08 6.27 -6.13
N ILE A 88 0.78 7.25 -6.37
CA ILE A 88 1.87 7.63 -5.49
C ILE A 88 1.86 9.16 -5.42
N ARG A 89 1.96 9.71 -4.22
CA ARG A 89 2.04 11.16 -3.99
C ARG A 89 1.02 11.97 -4.78
N THR A 90 -0.24 11.56 -4.68
CA THR A 90 -1.33 12.17 -5.43
C THR A 90 -2.27 12.92 -4.51
N THR A 91 -2.49 14.21 -4.79
CA THR A 91 -3.36 15.10 -4.03
C THR A 91 -4.04 16.11 -4.97
N PRO A 92 -5.37 16.31 -4.87
CA PRO A 92 -6.42 15.29 -4.99
C PRO A 92 -6.51 14.73 -6.44
N ALA A 93 -7.07 13.53 -6.61
CA ALA A 93 -7.25 12.90 -7.92
C ALA A 93 -8.73 12.70 -8.24
N ALA A 94 -9.06 12.48 -9.52
CA ALA A 94 -10.43 12.17 -9.97
C ALA A 94 -10.98 10.83 -9.42
N PHE A 95 -10.16 10.00 -8.77
CA PHE A 95 -10.61 8.72 -8.21
C PHE A 95 -10.00 8.43 -6.84
N SER A 96 -10.84 7.88 -5.94
CA SER A 96 -10.52 7.48 -4.56
C SER A 96 -10.36 5.95 -4.46
N PRO A 97 -9.55 5.41 -3.52
CA PRO A 97 -8.69 6.13 -2.58
C PRO A 97 -7.43 6.72 -3.21
N THR A 98 -7.06 7.90 -2.76
CA THR A 98 -5.72 8.47 -2.97
C THR A 98 -4.81 8.20 -1.76
N PRO A 99 -3.48 8.14 -1.97
CA PRO A 99 -2.53 8.09 -0.86
C PRO A 99 -2.75 9.17 0.21
N ASN A 100 -3.07 10.40 -0.21
CA ASN A 100 -3.26 11.51 0.70
C ASN A 100 -4.55 11.39 1.52
N GLU A 101 -5.64 10.91 0.92
CA GLU A 101 -6.89 10.62 1.63
C GLU A 101 -6.67 9.60 2.75
N ILE A 102 -6.02 8.47 2.42
CA ILE A 102 -5.69 7.44 3.42
C ILE A 102 -4.76 8.01 4.50
N GLY A 103 -3.70 8.72 4.11
CA GLY A 103 -2.75 9.32 5.05
C GLY A 103 -3.40 10.32 5.99
N THR A 104 -4.31 11.15 5.49
CA THR A 104 -5.08 12.11 6.29
C THR A 104 -6.03 11.39 7.27
N HIS A 105 -6.69 10.32 6.83
CA HIS A 105 -7.52 9.50 7.72
C HIS A 105 -6.72 8.82 8.84
N ILE A 106 -5.52 8.33 8.54
CA ILE A 106 -4.60 7.78 9.55
C ILE A 106 -4.24 8.86 10.57
N LEU A 107 -3.80 10.04 10.10
CA LEU A 107 -3.40 11.13 10.98
C LEU A 107 -4.52 11.63 11.90
N ALA A 108 -5.72 11.80 11.35
CA ALA A 108 -6.88 12.23 12.12
C ALA A 108 -7.16 11.30 13.32
N ARG A 109 -6.77 10.02 13.22
CA ARG A 109 -6.94 9.03 14.29
C ARG A 109 -5.72 8.89 15.21
N LEU A 110 -4.51 9.16 14.71
CA LEU A 110 -3.30 9.19 15.54
C LEU A 110 -3.33 10.33 16.57
N GLY A 111 -4.06 11.42 16.30
CA GLY A 111 -4.28 12.51 17.25
C GLY A 111 -3.00 13.28 17.64
N SER A 112 -1.90 13.10 16.90
CA SER A 112 -0.60 13.69 17.21
C SER A 112 -0.42 15.01 16.47
N GLN A 113 -0.26 16.11 17.22
CA GLN A 113 0.07 17.43 16.67
C GLN A 113 1.48 17.48 16.02
N SER A 114 2.31 16.48 16.28
CA SER A 114 3.67 16.36 15.75
C SER A 114 3.75 15.55 14.45
N ALA A 115 2.63 14.97 14.00
CA ALA A 115 2.55 14.18 12.78
C ALA A 115 1.83 14.98 11.68
N TYR A 116 2.35 14.91 10.45
CA TYR A 116 1.76 15.56 9.29
C TYR A 116 1.85 14.64 8.07
N CYS A 117 0.96 14.86 7.10
CA CYS A 117 0.86 14.07 5.88
C CYS A 117 0.95 15.04 4.73
N ASP A 118 1.90 14.77 3.85
CA ASP A 118 2.09 15.52 2.62
C ASP A 118 2.12 14.52 1.46
N GLU A 119 1.15 14.62 0.57
CA GLU A 119 0.96 13.72 -0.58
C GLU A 119 1.00 12.22 -0.17
N GLY A 120 0.38 11.85 0.94
CA GLY A 120 0.40 10.45 1.41
C GLY A 120 1.71 10.00 2.08
N VAL A 121 2.70 10.88 2.25
CA VAL A 121 3.87 10.65 3.09
C VAL A 121 3.57 11.13 4.51
N ILE A 122 3.60 10.23 5.48
CA ILE A 122 3.40 10.52 6.90
C ILE A 122 4.76 10.71 7.57
N SER A 123 4.97 11.91 8.11
CA SER A 123 6.19 12.30 8.82
C SER A 123 5.87 12.72 10.25
N ILE A 124 6.75 12.36 11.18
CA ILE A 124 6.58 12.68 12.61
C ILE A 124 7.80 13.47 13.10
N LYS A 125 7.57 14.66 13.63
CA LYS A 125 8.63 15.55 14.13
C LYS A 125 9.45 14.83 15.21
N GLY A 126 10.76 14.75 15.01
CA GLY A 126 11.71 14.14 15.95
C GLY A 126 11.90 12.63 15.81
N SER A 127 11.10 11.96 14.96
CA SER A 127 11.26 10.56 14.58
C SER A 127 12.16 10.42 13.35
N THR A 128 12.83 9.27 13.20
CA THR A 128 13.54 8.95 11.95
C THR A 128 12.65 8.18 10.98
N LEU A 129 11.47 7.73 11.44
CA LEU A 129 10.50 7.02 10.63
C LEU A 129 9.98 7.91 9.49
N GLN A 130 10.06 7.38 8.28
CA GLN A 130 9.30 7.84 7.13
C GLN A 130 8.32 6.73 6.74
N ALA A 131 7.03 7.08 6.75
CA ALA A 131 5.99 6.20 6.26
C ALA A 131 5.37 6.83 5.02
N ALA A 132 5.06 6.04 3.99
CA ALA A 132 4.32 6.53 2.83
C ALA A 132 3.25 5.53 2.42
N ILE A 133 2.13 6.07 1.93
CA ILE A 133 1.04 5.30 1.36
C ILE A 133 1.18 5.31 -0.16
N ALA A 134 0.98 4.16 -0.78
CA ALA A 134 0.72 4.03 -2.20
C ALA A 134 -0.54 3.18 -2.40
N VAL A 135 -1.26 3.39 -3.50
CA VAL A 135 -2.50 2.65 -3.78
C VAL A 135 -2.39 2.01 -5.15
N ASN A 136 -2.31 0.68 -5.18
CA ASN A 136 -2.40 -0.10 -6.42
C ASN A 136 -3.87 -0.38 -6.72
N ARG A 137 -4.41 0.26 -7.76
CA ARG A 137 -5.83 0.14 -8.09
C ARG A 137 -6.16 -1.19 -8.72
N ASP A 138 -5.30 -1.67 -9.62
CA ASP A 138 -5.50 -2.90 -10.36
C ASP A 138 -5.55 -4.11 -9.41
N LYS A 139 -4.71 -4.09 -8.37
CA LYS A 139 -4.64 -5.16 -7.35
C LYS A 139 -5.57 -4.94 -6.16
N GLN A 140 -6.28 -3.80 -6.10
CA GLN A 140 -7.00 -3.34 -4.91
C GLN A 140 -6.13 -3.48 -3.65
N GLU A 141 -4.96 -2.84 -3.65
CA GLU A 141 -3.96 -2.99 -2.59
C GLU A 141 -3.50 -1.61 -2.10
N ILE A 142 -3.50 -1.44 -0.78
CA ILE A 142 -2.89 -0.31 -0.09
C ILE A 142 -1.50 -0.75 0.36
N VAL A 143 -0.47 -0.04 -0.12
CA VAL A 143 0.92 -0.31 0.22
C VAL A 143 1.37 0.70 1.27
N LEU A 144 1.78 0.20 2.45
CA LEU A 144 2.44 0.97 3.49
C LEU A 144 3.95 0.79 3.35
N VAL A 145 4.63 1.81 2.87
CA VAL A 145 6.10 1.83 2.77
C VAL A 145 6.68 2.38 4.06
N LEU A 146 7.59 1.64 4.69
CA LEU A 146 8.30 2.05 5.91
C LEU A 146 9.80 2.12 5.64
N ASN A 147 10.41 3.26 5.97
CA ASN A 147 11.86 3.43 5.98
C ASN A 147 12.29 4.34 7.15
N ARG A 148 13.58 4.40 7.43
CA ARG A 148 14.15 5.37 8.37
C ARG A 148 15.15 6.28 7.67
N ASP A 149 14.91 7.59 7.76
CA ASP A 149 15.83 8.59 7.26
C ASP A 149 16.98 8.82 8.25
N GLN A 150 18.12 8.21 7.94
CA GLN A 150 19.33 8.38 8.73
C GLN A 150 19.93 9.80 8.61
N LYS A 151 19.55 10.60 7.61
CA LYS A 151 20.03 11.98 7.46
C LYS A 151 19.26 12.98 8.33
N ALA A 152 18.05 12.64 8.75
CA ALA A 152 17.28 13.42 9.73
C ALA A 152 17.98 13.50 11.11
N THR A 153 18.99 12.66 11.34
CA THR A 153 19.76 12.62 12.57
C THR A 153 21.11 13.32 12.43
N GLY A 154 21.21 14.58 12.86
CA GLY A 154 22.49 15.26 13.02
C GLY A 154 23.42 14.53 14.01
N ILE A 155 24.71 14.87 14.03
CA ILE A 155 25.78 14.19 14.81
C ILE A 155 25.41 13.99 16.30
N LYS A 156 24.63 14.90 16.90
CA LYS A 156 24.11 14.80 18.28
C LYS A 156 23.16 13.62 18.52
N SER A 157 22.63 13.00 17.47
CA SER A 157 21.65 11.92 17.52
C SER A 157 22.26 10.52 17.63
N TRP A 158 23.58 10.38 17.50
CA TRP A 158 24.21 9.06 17.65
C TRP A 158 24.09 8.54 19.09
N LEU A 159 24.13 9.43 20.08
CA LEU A 159 24.04 9.12 21.51
C LEU A 159 22.63 8.66 21.95
N ASN A 160 21.57 9.05 21.23
CA ASN A 160 20.17 8.71 21.54
C ASN A 160 19.57 7.66 20.59
N LYS A 161 20.41 6.82 19.95
CA LYS A 161 19.95 5.81 18.99
C LYS A 161 18.95 4.80 19.58
N ALA A 162 19.15 4.38 20.83
CA ALA A 162 18.30 3.36 21.45
C ALA A 162 16.86 3.85 21.72
N THR A 163 16.71 5.06 22.28
CA THR A 163 15.39 5.65 22.59
C THR A 163 14.62 6.05 21.33
N LYS A 164 15.29 6.61 20.32
CA LYS A 164 14.66 6.93 19.02
C LYS A 164 14.22 5.69 18.25
N SER A 165 14.99 4.62 18.33
CA SER A 165 14.62 3.34 17.72
C SER A 165 13.30 2.83 18.30
N GLN A 166 13.11 2.92 19.64
CA GLN A 166 11.86 2.52 20.29
C GLN A 166 10.65 3.36 19.87
N SER A 167 10.81 4.69 19.75
CA SER A 167 9.72 5.55 19.26
C SER A 167 9.33 5.24 17.83
N ASP A 168 10.30 4.96 16.95
CA ASP A 168 10.02 4.64 15.54
C ASP A 168 9.21 3.34 15.38
N TYR A 169 9.51 2.31 16.19
CA TYR A 169 8.69 1.09 16.24
C TYR A 169 7.26 1.38 16.70
N LEU A 170 7.09 2.17 17.76
CA LEU A 170 5.75 2.54 18.25
C LEU A 170 4.95 3.31 17.20
N TYR A 171 5.59 4.27 16.52
CA TYR A 171 4.93 5.02 15.45
C TYR A 171 4.55 4.14 14.27
N ALA A 172 5.45 3.25 13.82
CA ALA A 172 5.15 2.32 12.74
C ALA A 172 3.97 1.38 13.10
N SER A 173 3.94 0.88 14.34
CA SER A 173 2.82 0.08 14.84
C SER A 173 1.50 0.84 14.85
N ASN A 174 1.50 2.07 15.36
CA ASN A 174 0.28 2.87 15.43
C ASN A 174 -0.24 3.21 14.01
N ILE A 175 0.66 3.58 13.09
CA ILE A 175 0.31 3.81 11.68
C ILE A 175 -0.29 2.55 11.06
N ALA A 176 0.32 1.39 11.27
CA ALA A 176 -0.17 0.13 10.71
C ALA A 176 -1.54 -0.25 11.27
N GLN A 177 -1.77 -0.09 12.58
CA GLN A 177 -3.08 -0.33 13.20
C GLN A 177 -4.15 0.62 12.67
N GLU A 178 -3.86 1.91 12.60
CA GLU A 178 -4.81 2.89 12.07
C GLU A 178 -5.09 2.66 10.60
N LEU A 179 -4.09 2.25 9.81
CA LEU A 179 -4.30 1.85 8.43
C LEU A 179 -5.29 0.68 8.31
N VAL A 180 -5.16 -0.37 9.13
CA VAL A 180 -6.13 -1.48 9.14
C VAL A 180 -7.53 -0.98 9.50
N LYS A 181 -7.66 -0.12 10.52
CA LYS A 181 -8.97 0.43 10.90
C LYS A 181 -9.57 1.35 9.83
N VAL A 182 -8.74 2.08 9.08
CA VAL A 182 -9.18 2.91 7.94
C VAL A 182 -9.61 2.02 6.80
N ARG A 183 -8.81 1.02 6.43
CA ARG A 183 -9.15 0.02 5.42
C ARG A 183 -10.46 -0.66 5.75
N ASN A 184 -10.62 -1.22 6.96
CA ASN A 184 -11.84 -1.95 7.34
C ASN A 184 -13.09 -1.06 7.26
N LYS A 185 -12.99 0.22 7.62
CA LYS A 185 -14.13 1.14 7.62
C LYS A 185 -14.48 1.70 6.24
N CYS A 186 -13.46 2.02 5.43
CA CYS A 186 -13.63 2.84 4.23
C CYS A 186 -13.26 2.13 2.93
N TYR A 187 -12.38 1.12 2.99
CA TYR A 187 -11.76 0.47 1.83
C TYR A 187 -11.70 -1.05 2.03
N SER A 188 -12.80 -1.67 2.46
CA SER A 188 -12.84 -3.06 2.94
C SER A 188 -12.48 -4.10 1.88
N SER A 189 -12.55 -3.76 0.60
CA SER A 189 -12.10 -4.60 -0.52
C SER A 189 -10.59 -4.60 -0.72
N TYR A 190 -9.85 -3.68 -0.10
CA TYR A 190 -8.42 -3.51 -0.34
C TYR A 190 -7.56 -4.38 0.59
N ALA A 191 -6.56 -5.06 0.03
CA ALA A 191 -5.49 -5.69 0.79
C ALA A 191 -4.52 -4.64 1.36
N ILE A 192 -3.73 -5.03 2.37
CA ILE A 192 -2.63 -4.21 2.89
C ILE A 192 -1.32 -4.96 2.71
N THR A 193 -0.37 -4.32 2.03
CA THR A 193 1.02 -4.78 1.97
C THR A 193 1.94 -3.79 2.68
N ILE A 194 2.64 -4.25 3.71
CA ILE A 194 3.68 -3.47 4.38
C ILE A 194 5.02 -3.77 3.73
N THR A 195 5.76 -2.75 3.31
CA THR A 195 7.02 -2.93 2.59
C THR A 195 8.11 -1.97 3.04
N GLY A 196 9.34 -2.30 2.71
CA GLY A 196 10.51 -1.48 2.95
C GLY A 196 11.80 -2.23 2.62
N GLU A 197 12.92 -1.50 2.68
CA GLU A 197 14.24 -2.08 2.45
C GLU A 197 14.57 -3.16 3.51
N HIS A 198 15.26 -4.23 3.12
CA HIS A 198 15.66 -5.31 4.03
C HIS A 198 16.42 -4.85 5.29
N LYS A 199 17.10 -3.69 5.28
CA LYS A 199 17.70 -3.13 6.51
C LYS A 199 16.64 -2.78 7.59
N GLU A 200 15.37 -2.65 7.18
CA GLU A 200 14.21 -2.31 7.98
C GLU A 200 13.35 -3.53 8.34
N SER A 201 13.79 -4.77 8.10
CA SER A 201 13.00 -6.00 8.38
C SER A 201 12.38 -6.03 9.77
N LYS A 202 13.11 -5.60 10.81
CA LYS A 202 12.58 -5.56 12.18
C LYS A 202 11.40 -4.61 12.31
N LEU A 203 11.48 -3.44 11.68
CA LEU A 203 10.44 -2.41 11.69
C LEU A 203 9.19 -2.92 10.96
N ILE A 204 9.39 -3.52 9.78
CA ILE A 204 8.35 -4.10 8.93
C ILE A 204 7.61 -5.22 9.68
N LYS A 205 8.36 -6.16 10.28
CA LYS A 205 7.80 -7.27 11.05
C LYS A 205 6.98 -6.77 12.24
N TYR A 206 7.51 -5.79 12.97
CA TYR A 206 6.83 -5.22 14.13
C TYR A 206 5.52 -4.51 13.76
N ALA A 207 5.52 -3.77 12.64
CA ALA A 207 4.33 -3.14 12.09
C ALA A 207 3.29 -4.19 11.65
N LEU A 208 3.71 -5.28 10.99
CA LEU A 208 2.85 -6.38 10.57
C LEU A 208 2.19 -7.08 11.77
N GLU A 209 2.97 -7.46 12.78
CA GLU A 209 2.44 -8.06 14.01
C GLU A 209 1.43 -7.14 14.71
N SER A 210 1.65 -5.82 14.63
CA SER A 210 0.75 -4.82 15.20
C SER A 210 -0.54 -4.68 14.39
N ALA A 211 -0.46 -4.75 13.06
CA ALA A 211 -1.61 -4.72 12.15
C ALA A 211 -2.58 -5.88 12.43
N PHE A 212 -2.05 -7.09 12.67
CA PHE A 212 -2.87 -8.26 13.01
C PHE A 212 -3.58 -8.19 14.37
N LYS A 213 -3.18 -7.27 15.27
CA LYS A 213 -3.87 -7.08 16.56
C LYS A 213 -5.20 -6.33 16.42
N VAL A 214 -5.45 -5.68 15.28
CA VAL A 214 -6.72 -5.02 15.04
C VAL A 214 -7.76 -6.09 14.75
N LYS A 215 -8.72 -6.26 15.66
CA LYS A 215 -9.85 -7.16 15.46
C LYS A 215 -10.67 -6.67 14.26
N SER A 216 -10.92 -7.58 13.32
CA SER A 216 -11.81 -7.40 12.17
C SER A 216 -13.24 -7.14 12.62
#